data_AF-A0A7V9SF88-F1
#
_entry.id   AF-A0A7V9SF88-F1
#
_cell.length_a   1.000
_cell.length_b   1.000
_cell.length_c   1.000
_cell.angle_alpha   90.00
_cell.angle_beta   90.00
_cell.angle_gamma   90.00
#
_symmetry.space_group_name_H-M   'P 1'
#
loop_
_entity.id
_entity.type
_entity.pdbx_description
1 polymer ?
#
loop_
_entity_poly.entity_id
_entity_poly.type
_entity_poly.pdbx_seq_one_letter_code
_entity_poly.pdbx_strand_id
1 'polypeptide(L)'
;MVRNTGRVYGLVVKWQLQRDRQRFTYGRHFSDAARFVISVAVVIGSALLVDPDAVGSLERDIFHFVNDLPDVLFPAVWVVMQLGNLVAVPFMAGAALATRLVRMALDISVAGVAAYVGAGIVKQIFERARPHQLLASVIVRGEPASGLGFVSGHAAVAAALATAAHPYLGPRGRRIVWILAFLVMASRVYVGAHLPLDVVGGAGLGYGIGALMHLVLGCPEGHPMPYPVRRIRRRSSATEEPV
;
A
#
# COMPACT_ATOMS: atom_id res chain seq x y z
N MET A 1 2.10 11.74 44.61
CA MET A 1 1.58 11.27 43.30
C MET A 1 1.86 12.28 42.15
N VAL A 2 3.04 12.93 42.08
CA VAL A 2 3.28 14.12 41.22
C VAL A 2 4.41 13.94 40.19
N ARG A 3 4.99 12.74 40.03
CA ARG A 3 6.14 12.51 39.12
C ARG A 3 5.79 12.13 37.68
N ASN A 4 4.52 11.93 37.32
CA ASN A 4 4.14 11.36 36.01
C ASN A 4 3.68 12.38 34.95
N THR A 5 3.27 13.58 35.38
CA THR A 5 2.73 14.61 34.47
C THR A 5 3.79 15.28 33.59
N GLY A 6 5.00 15.52 34.09
CA GLY A 6 6.08 16.14 33.30
C GLY A 6 6.59 15.27 32.15
N ARG A 7 6.51 13.94 32.29
CA ARG A 7 6.95 12.99 31.25
C ARG A 7 5.95 12.90 30.10
N VAL A 8 4.66 12.95 30.42
CA VAL A 8 3.57 13.00 29.43
C VAL A 8 3.57 14.34 28.70
N TYR A 9 3.72 15.45 29.41
CA TYR A 9 3.79 16.79 28.80
C TYR A 9 5.00 16.92 27.87
N GLY A 10 6.17 16.42 28.29
CA GLY A 10 7.37 16.39 27.46
C GLY A 10 7.22 15.51 26.21
N LEU A 11 6.48 14.40 26.30
CA LEU A 11 6.18 13.55 25.14
C LEU A 11 5.22 14.22 24.17
N VAL A 12 4.15 14.86 24.67
CA VAL A 12 3.15 15.58 23.86
C VAL A 12 3.78 16.77 23.12
N VAL A 13 4.60 17.57 23.82
CA VAL A 13 5.30 18.72 23.22
C VAL A 13 6.34 18.26 22.19
N LYS A 14 7.06 17.16 22.46
CA LYS A 14 8.02 16.58 21.48
C LYS A 14 7.30 16.01 20.25
N TRP A 15 6.10 15.44 20.44
CA TRP A 15 5.22 14.98 19.36
C TRP A 15 4.70 16.15 18.51
N GLN A 16 4.26 17.24 19.14
CA GLN A 16 3.80 18.46 18.46
C GLN A 16 4.94 19.16 17.69
N LEU A 17 6.13 19.28 18.29
CA LEU A 17 7.29 19.89 17.63
C LEU A 17 7.85 19.06 16.46
N GLN A 18 7.71 17.73 16.48
CA GLN A 18 8.05 16.87 15.35
C GLN A 18 7.01 16.92 14.21
N ARG A 19 5.76 17.30 14.54
CA ARG A 19 4.62 17.35 13.62
C ARG A 19 4.58 18.63 12.78
N ASP A 20 5.05 19.75 13.30
CA ASP A 20 5.02 21.06 12.60
C ASP A 20 6.16 21.29 11.58
N ARG A 21 7.04 20.31 11.34
CA ARG A 21 8.27 20.50 10.52
C ARG A 21 8.43 19.53 9.33
N GLN A 22 7.39 18.81 8.92
CA GLN A 22 7.48 17.92 7.77
C GLN A 22 7.39 18.71 6.44
N ARG A 23 8.41 19.52 6.14
CA ARG A 23 8.61 20.02 4.76
C ARG A 23 9.27 18.90 3.97
N PHE A 24 8.48 18.17 3.20
CA PHE A 24 9.00 17.22 2.21
C PHE A 24 9.52 17.98 0.99
N THR A 25 10.73 17.66 0.55
CA THR A 25 11.13 17.90 -0.85
C THR A 25 10.61 16.74 -1.69
N TYR A 26 10.57 16.85 -3.01
CA TYR A 26 10.08 15.77 -3.87
C TYR A 26 11.13 15.45 -4.92
N GLY A 27 11.59 14.20 -4.90
CA GLY A 27 12.62 13.70 -5.80
C GLY A 27 12.11 12.54 -6.65
N ARG A 28 12.77 12.31 -7.77
CA ARG A 28 12.54 11.14 -8.62
C ARG A 28 13.75 10.24 -8.52
N HIS A 29 13.54 8.98 -8.17
CA HIS A 29 14.63 8.03 -7.99
C HIS A 29 14.60 6.94 -9.04
N PHE A 30 15.78 6.49 -9.46
CA PHE A 30 15.92 5.31 -10.31
C PHE A 30 15.28 4.06 -9.67
N SER A 31 15.26 3.99 -8.34
CA SER A 31 14.59 2.91 -7.62
C SER A 31 13.08 2.84 -7.90
N ASP A 32 12.41 3.97 -8.17
CA ASP A 32 10.98 3.97 -8.51
C ASP A 32 10.74 3.41 -9.92
N ALA A 33 11.64 3.68 -10.87
CA ALA A 33 11.62 3.06 -12.19
C ALA A 33 11.88 1.54 -12.10
N ALA A 34 12.86 1.11 -11.32
CA ALA A 34 13.14 -0.31 -11.10
C ALA A 34 11.94 -1.03 -10.47
N ARG A 35 11.31 -0.44 -9.45
CA ARG A 35 10.09 -0.96 -8.81
C ARG A 35 8.94 -1.08 -9.82
N PHE A 36 8.76 -0.09 -10.67
CA PHE A 36 7.75 -0.14 -11.73
C PHE A 36 8.03 -1.27 -12.72
N VAL A 37 9.27 -1.41 -13.23
CA VAL A 37 9.62 -2.50 -14.16
C VAL A 37 9.40 -3.87 -13.53
N ILE A 38 9.83 -4.06 -12.27
CA ILE A 38 9.59 -5.31 -11.54
C ILE A 38 8.09 -5.58 -11.41
N SER A 39 7.28 -4.57 -11.09
CA SER A 39 5.83 -4.72 -10.96
C SER A 39 5.17 -5.15 -12.27
N VAL A 40 5.62 -4.59 -13.41
CA VAL A 40 5.14 -4.97 -14.74
C VAL A 40 5.53 -6.41 -15.04
N ALA A 41 6.76 -6.82 -14.71
CA ALA A 41 7.20 -8.19 -14.88
C ALA A 41 6.37 -9.18 -14.02
N VAL A 42 5.97 -8.81 -12.81
CA VAL A 42 5.07 -9.63 -11.97
C VAL A 42 3.67 -9.73 -12.59
N VAL A 43 3.11 -8.63 -13.10
CA VAL A 43 1.80 -8.64 -13.76
C VAL A 43 1.83 -9.51 -15.02
N ILE A 44 2.86 -9.34 -15.87
CA ILE A 44 3.02 -10.14 -17.08
C ILE A 44 3.26 -11.60 -16.72
N GLY A 45 4.16 -11.89 -15.78
CA GLY A 45 4.47 -13.26 -15.35
C GLY A 45 3.24 -13.98 -14.79
N SER A 46 2.43 -13.30 -13.96
CA SER A 46 1.18 -13.88 -13.47
C SER A 46 0.15 -14.05 -14.58
N ALA A 47 0.00 -13.08 -15.48
CA ALA A 47 -0.90 -13.16 -16.63
C ALA A 47 -0.55 -14.32 -17.58
N LEU A 48 0.75 -14.59 -17.81
CA LEU A 48 1.20 -15.71 -18.64
C LEU A 48 0.93 -17.09 -18.01
N LEU A 49 0.76 -17.14 -16.69
CA LEU A 49 0.46 -18.37 -15.95
C LEU A 49 -1.05 -18.58 -15.73
N VAL A 50 -1.86 -17.57 -16.04
CA VAL A 50 -3.31 -17.62 -15.88
C VAL A 50 -3.93 -18.32 -17.08
N ASP A 51 -4.68 -19.37 -16.80
CA ASP A 51 -5.62 -19.98 -17.74
C ASP A 51 -7.04 -19.46 -17.40
N PRO A 52 -7.81 -18.97 -18.40
CA PRO A 52 -9.18 -18.47 -18.20
C PRO A 52 -10.13 -19.52 -17.60
N ASP A 53 -9.95 -20.78 -17.98
CA ASP A 53 -10.91 -21.88 -17.78
C ASP A 53 -10.33 -23.03 -16.94
N ALA A 54 -9.04 -22.98 -16.61
CA ALA A 54 -8.38 -23.99 -15.80
C ALA A 54 -7.51 -23.40 -14.67
N VAL A 55 -7.19 -24.27 -13.70
CA VAL A 55 -6.33 -23.93 -12.56
C VAL A 55 -5.30 -25.04 -12.40
N GLY A 56 -4.02 -24.67 -12.37
CA GLY A 56 -2.93 -25.61 -12.11
C GLY A 56 -3.00 -26.23 -10.71
N SER A 57 -2.39 -27.40 -10.52
CA SER A 57 -2.40 -28.10 -9.22
C SER A 57 -1.84 -27.24 -8.08
N LEU A 58 -0.68 -26.61 -8.30
CA LEU A 58 -0.05 -25.77 -7.27
C LEU A 58 -0.94 -24.60 -6.83
N GLU A 59 -1.59 -23.91 -7.78
CA GLU A 59 -2.47 -22.78 -7.45
C GLU A 59 -3.72 -23.26 -6.70
N ARG A 60 -4.28 -24.41 -7.09
CA ARG A 60 -5.40 -25.07 -6.41
C ARG A 60 -5.03 -25.47 -4.98
N ASP A 61 -3.86 -26.07 -4.77
CA ASP A 61 -3.43 -26.52 -3.45
C ASP A 61 -3.22 -25.34 -2.49
N ILE A 62 -2.61 -24.25 -2.98
CA ILE A 62 -2.47 -23.00 -2.22
C ILE A 62 -3.84 -22.40 -1.92
N PHE A 63 -4.77 -22.43 -2.88
CA PHE A 63 -6.12 -21.93 -2.69
C PHE A 63 -6.84 -22.68 -1.56
N HIS A 64 -6.88 -24.01 -1.61
CA HIS A 64 -7.55 -24.81 -0.58
C HIS A 64 -6.88 -24.69 0.78
N PHE A 65 -5.53 -24.63 0.84
CA PHE A 65 -4.82 -24.39 2.09
C PHE A 65 -5.33 -23.14 2.85
N VAL A 66 -5.71 -22.08 2.12
CA VAL A 66 -6.23 -20.84 2.71
C VAL A 66 -7.76 -20.86 2.82
N ASN A 67 -8.46 -21.39 1.83
CA ASN A 67 -9.93 -21.39 1.76
C ASN A 67 -10.55 -22.36 2.78
N ASP A 68 -9.86 -23.44 3.14
CA ASP A 68 -10.33 -24.45 4.10
C ASP A 68 -10.11 -24.05 5.56
N LEU A 69 -9.54 -22.85 5.82
CA LEU A 69 -9.44 -22.29 7.16
C LEU A 69 -10.84 -22.11 7.80
N PRO A 70 -10.94 -22.19 9.14
CA PRO A 70 -12.23 -22.28 9.81
C PRO A 70 -13.06 -20.99 9.76
N ASP A 71 -14.37 -21.14 9.64
CA ASP A 71 -15.34 -20.05 9.48
C ASP A 71 -15.35 -19.04 10.64
N VAL A 72 -14.89 -19.44 11.81
CA VAL A 72 -14.74 -18.56 12.99
C VAL A 72 -13.87 -17.33 12.70
N LEU A 73 -12.98 -17.40 11.70
CA LEU A 73 -12.14 -16.28 11.29
C LEU A 73 -12.90 -15.25 10.46
N PHE A 74 -14.03 -15.63 9.84
CA PHE A 74 -14.72 -14.81 8.84
C PHE A 74 -15.09 -13.40 9.34
N PRO A 75 -15.64 -13.19 10.53
CA PRO A 75 -15.98 -11.84 10.98
C PRO A 75 -14.76 -10.89 11.03
N ALA A 76 -13.62 -11.38 11.54
CA ALA A 76 -12.39 -10.59 11.62
C ALA A 76 -11.80 -10.36 10.22
N VAL A 77 -11.78 -11.41 9.39
CA VAL A 77 -11.27 -11.34 8.02
C VAL A 77 -12.10 -10.39 7.17
N TRP A 78 -13.43 -10.38 7.34
CA TRP A 78 -14.35 -9.50 6.64
C TRP A 78 -14.03 -8.03 6.92
N VAL A 79 -13.81 -7.65 8.19
CA VAL A 79 -13.45 -6.27 8.55
C VAL A 79 -12.14 -5.84 7.89
N VAL A 80 -11.09 -6.68 7.96
CA VAL A 80 -9.78 -6.36 7.38
C VAL A 80 -9.87 -6.25 5.86
N MET A 81 -10.63 -7.14 5.22
CA MET A 81 -10.83 -7.15 3.77
C MET A 81 -11.35 -5.82 3.24
N GLN A 82 -12.19 -5.10 4.01
CA GLN A 82 -12.75 -3.82 3.58
C GLN A 82 -11.68 -2.74 3.33
N LEU A 83 -10.47 -2.87 3.87
CA LEU A 83 -9.35 -1.97 3.60
C LEU A 83 -8.87 -2.00 2.13
N GLY A 84 -9.19 -3.06 1.39
CA GLY A 84 -8.96 -3.14 -0.06
C GLY A 84 -10.12 -2.62 -0.92
N ASN A 85 -11.24 -2.22 -0.31
CA ASN A 85 -12.38 -1.71 -1.06
C ASN A 85 -12.08 -0.29 -1.57
N LEU A 86 -12.64 0.11 -2.72
CA LEU A 86 -12.55 1.49 -3.22
C LEU A 86 -13.00 2.52 -2.19
N VAL A 87 -13.98 2.18 -1.35
CA VAL A 87 -14.46 3.03 -0.25
C VAL A 87 -13.36 3.34 0.77
N ALA A 88 -12.35 2.48 0.93
CA ALA A 88 -11.22 2.76 1.83
C ALA A 88 -10.38 3.97 1.37
N VAL A 89 -10.38 4.28 0.07
CA VAL A 89 -9.60 5.38 -0.52
C VAL A 89 -9.98 6.74 0.10
N PRO A 90 -11.25 7.21 0.06
CA PRO A 90 -11.62 8.48 0.69
C PRO A 90 -11.45 8.47 2.21
N PHE A 91 -11.63 7.35 2.91
CA PHE A 91 -11.38 7.28 4.35
C PHE A 91 -9.90 7.48 4.70
N MET A 92 -9.00 6.79 3.99
CA MET A 92 -7.56 6.95 4.19
C MET A 92 -7.07 8.34 3.77
N ALA A 93 -7.58 8.88 2.67
CA ALA A 93 -7.29 10.24 2.24
C ALA A 93 -7.79 11.27 3.27
N GLY A 94 -9.00 11.08 3.81
CA GLY A 94 -9.56 11.90 4.89
C GLY A 94 -8.72 11.87 6.17
N ALA A 95 -8.23 10.69 6.57
CA ALA A 95 -7.32 10.55 7.71
C ALA A 95 -5.97 11.27 7.47
N ALA A 96 -5.43 11.19 6.24
CA ALA A 96 -4.25 11.95 5.85
C ALA A 96 -4.51 13.47 5.89
N LEU A 97 -5.67 13.94 5.43
CA LEU A 97 -6.07 15.34 5.51
C LEU A 97 -6.24 15.82 6.96
N ALA A 98 -6.88 15.01 7.82
CA ALA A 98 -7.04 15.31 9.25
C ALA A 98 -5.69 15.44 9.98
N THR A 99 -4.66 14.76 9.48
CA THR A 99 -3.28 14.88 9.97
C THR A 99 -2.46 15.96 9.26
N ARG A 100 -3.08 16.76 8.37
CA ARG A 100 -2.49 17.82 7.54
C ARG A 100 -1.47 17.32 6.50
N LEU A 101 -1.51 16.03 6.16
CA LEU A 101 -0.70 15.43 5.11
C LEU A 101 -1.44 15.50 3.76
N VAL A 102 -1.64 16.72 3.26
CA VAL A 102 -2.44 16.96 2.04
C VAL A 102 -1.88 16.20 0.83
N ARG A 103 -0.55 16.16 0.68
CA ARG A 103 0.06 15.42 -0.43
C ARG A 103 -0.15 13.92 -0.31
N MET A 104 0.00 13.35 0.88
CA MET A 104 -0.30 11.93 1.12
C MET A 104 -1.75 11.61 0.75
N ALA A 105 -2.69 12.50 1.10
CA ALA A 105 -4.09 12.32 0.74
C ALA A 105 -4.29 12.28 -0.78
N LEU A 106 -3.67 13.21 -1.52
CA LEU A 106 -3.72 13.23 -2.99
C LEU A 106 -3.10 11.96 -3.60
N ASP A 107 -1.92 11.56 -3.13
CA ASP A 107 -1.23 10.36 -3.60
C ASP A 107 -2.07 9.09 -3.37
N ILE A 108 -2.69 8.96 -2.19
CA ILE A 108 -3.63 7.87 -1.85
C ILE A 108 -4.84 7.89 -2.79
N SER A 109 -5.44 9.06 -3.02
CA SER A 109 -6.61 9.20 -3.89
C SER A 109 -6.30 8.81 -5.33
N VAL A 110 -5.21 9.35 -5.89
CA VAL A 110 -4.80 9.08 -7.28
C VAL A 110 -4.43 7.61 -7.44
N ALA A 111 -3.56 7.07 -6.59
CA ALA A 111 -3.13 5.67 -6.70
C ALA A 111 -4.29 4.69 -6.47
N GLY A 112 -5.15 4.94 -5.48
CA GLY A 112 -6.28 4.07 -5.17
C GLY A 112 -7.31 4.00 -6.30
N VAL A 113 -7.71 5.15 -6.86
CA VAL A 113 -8.65 5.20 -7.99
C VAL A 113 -8.02 4.61 -9.25
N ALA A 114 -6.76 4.94 -9.54
CA ALA A 114 -6.05 4.37 -10.68
C ALA A 114 -5.93 2.84 -10.58
N ALA A 115 -5.68 2.30 -9.39
CA ALA A 115 -5.63 0.85 -9.18
C ALA A 115 -6.98 0.16 -9.35
N TYR A 116 -8.06 0.79 -8.87
CA TYR A 116 -9.41 0.28 -9.09
C TYR A 116 -9.78 0.24 -10.58
N VAL A 117 -9.57 1.36 -11.29
CA VAL A 117 -9.85 1.46 -12.73
C VAL A 117 -8.96 0.50 -13.52
N GLY A 118 -7.66 0.48 -13.23
CA GLY A 118 -6.70 -0.41 -13.88
C GLY A 118 -7.06 -1.88 -13.70
N ALA A 119 -7.46 -2.30 -12.50
CA ALA A 119 -7.92 -3.67 -12.26
C ALA A 119 -9.19 -3.98 -13.06
N GLY A 120 -10.10 -3.02 -13.19
CA GLY A 120 -11.29 -3.14 -14.03
C GLY A 120 -10.96 -3.35 -15.52
N ILE A 121 -9.97 -2.61 -16.04
CA ILE A 121 -9.51 -2.76 -17.43
C ILE A 121 -8.87 -4.13 -17.64
N VAL A 122 -7.94 -4.52 -16.76
CA VAL A 122 -7.24 -5.82 -16.86
C VAL A 122 -8.23 -6.98 -16.83
N LYS A 123 -9.29 -6.88 -16.02
CA LYS A 123 -10.35 -7.89 -15.99
C LYS A 123 -10.98 -8.14 -17.36
N GLN A 124 -11.27 -7.08 -18.11
CA GLN A 124 -11.88 -7.20 -19.45
C GLN A 124 -10.91 -7.77 -20.50
N ILE A 125 -9.61 -7.82 -20.21
CA ILE A 125 -8.61 -8.34 -21.15
C ILE A 125 -8.44 -9.86 -20.98
N PHE A 126 -8.39 -10.34 -19.74
CA PHE A 126 -8.07 -11.75 -19.44
C PHE A 126 -9.29 -12.63 -19.20
N GLU A 127 -10.41 -12.02 -18.83
CA GLU A 127 -11.72 -12.69 -18.67
C GLU A 127 -11.73 -13.96 -17.81
N ARG A 128 -10.72 -14.16 -16.95
CA ARG A 128 -10.58 -15.36 -16.11
C ARG A 128 -11.81 -15.57 -15.23
N ALA A 129 -12.31 -16.80 -15.18
CA ALA A 129 -13.38 -17.20 -14.29
C ALA A 129 -12.97 -17.16 -12.79
N ARG A 130 -13.95 -17.23 -11.90
CA ARG A 130 -13.75 -17.18 -10.44
C ARG A 130 -13.48 -18.57 -9.86
N PRO A 131 -12.91 -18.68 -8.64
CA PRO A 131 -12.65 -19.99 -8.02
C PRO A 131 -13.86 -20.94 -8.04
N HIS A 132 -15.06 -20.45 -7.69
CA HIS A 132 -16.28 -21.26 -7.63
C HIS A 132 -16.76 -21.82 -8.99
N GLN A 133 -16.24 -21.30 -10.10
CA GLN A 133 -16.53 -21.77 -11.46
C GLN A 133 -15.47 -22.76 -11.96
N LEU A 134 -14.25 -22.67 -11.40
CA LEU A 134 -13.07 -23.40 -11.87
C LEU A 134 -12.69 -24.59 -10.98
N LEU A 135 -13.08 -24.56 -9.70
CA LEU A 135 -12.72 -25.55 -8.70
C LEU A 135 -13.97 -26.15 -8.06
N ALA A 136 -13.92 -27.46 -7.77
CA ALA A 136 -14.89 -28.11 -6.91
C ALA A 136 -14.65 -27.72 -5.45
N SER A 137 -15.71 -27.77 -4.63
CA SER A 137 -15.62 -27.62 -3.16
C SER A 137 -15.03 -26.29 -2.67
N VAL A 138 -15.36 -25.19 -3.34
CA VAL A 138 -14.99 -23.84 -2.88
C VAL A 138 -15.92 -23.37 -1.77
N ILE A 139 -15.34 -22.94 -0.65
CA ILE A 139 -16.09 -22.29 0.43
C ILE A 139 -16.21 -20.80 0.11
N VAL A 140 -17.38 -20.38 -0.36
CA VAL A 140 -17.70 -18.98 -0.61
C VAL A 140 -18.26 -18.35 0.65
N ARG A 141 -17.60 -17.28 1.14
CA ARG A 141 -18.00 -16.59 2.37
C ARG A 141 -18.50 -15.18 2.06
N GLY A 142 -19.75 -14.90 2.46
CA GLY A 142 -20.46 -13.68 2.10
C GLY A 142 -21.12 -13.77 0.72
N GLU A 143 -21.41 -12.61 0.12
CA GLU A 143 -21.98 -12.56 -1.23
C GLU A 143 -20.97 -13.05 -2.28
N PRO A 144 -21.36 -13.98 -3.17
CA PRO A 144 -20.51 -14.42 -4.27
C PRO A 144 -20.02 -13.23 -5.10
N ALA A 145 -18.71 -13.11 -5.24
CA ALA A 145 -18.14 -12.07 -6.08
C ALA A 145 -18.54 -12.31 -7.54
N SER A 146 -19.30 -11.39 -8.12
CA SER A 146 -19.71 -11.47 -9.53
C SER A 146 -18.57 -11.09 -10.50
N GLY A 147 -18.71 -11.53 -11.74
CA GLY A 147 -17.82 -11.19 -12.85
C GLY A 147 -16.42 -11.79 -12.76
N LEU A 148 -15.48 -11.18 -13.48
CA LEU A 148 -14.16 -11.73 -13.81
C LEU A 148 -13.18 -11.72 -12.63
N GLY A 149 -12.35 -12.76 -12.54
CA GLY A 149 -11.40 -13.06 -11.47
C GLY A 149 -10.09 -12.29 -11.56
N PHE A 150 -9.33 -12.47 -12.65
CA PHE A 150 -8.01 -11.87 -12.80
C PHE A 150 -8.12 -10.41 -13.30
N VAL A 151 -7.54 -9.40 -12.64
CA VAL A 151 -6.81 -9.41 -11.36
C VAL A 151 -7.71 -9.08 -10.16
N SER A 152 -7.24 -9.38 -8.96
CA SER A 152 -7.90 -8.96 -7.72
C SER A 152 -7.86 -7.45 -7.51
N GLY A 153 -9.03 -6.81 -7.61
CA GLY A 153 -9.18 -5.37 -7.37
C GLY A 153 -8.87 -4.95 -5.93
N HIS A 154 -9.23 -5.79 -4.94
CA HIS A 154 -8.90 -5.51 -3.54
C HIS A 154 -7.38 -5.58 -3.29
N ALA A 155 -6.69 -6.53 -3.91
CA ALA A 155 -5.23 -6.62 -3.82
C ALA A 155 -4.56 -5.41 -4.50
N ALA A 156 -5.07 -4.98 -5.67
CA ALA A 156 -4.58 -3.80 -6.37
C ALA A 156 -4.75 -2.52 -5.56
N VAL A 157 -5.94 -2.27 -5.04
CA VAL A 157 -6.19 -1.08 -4.21
C VAL A 157 -5.32 -1.12 -2.95
N ALA A 158 -5.30 -2.23 -2.20
CA ALA A 158 -4.51 -2.32 -0.98
C ALA A 158 -3.00 -2.10 -1.20
N ALA A 159 -2.44 -2.69 -2.26
CA ALA A 159 -1.04 -2.48 -2.63
C ALA A 159 -0.77 -1.03 -3.06
N ALA A 160 -1.67 -0.41 -3.83
CA ALA A 160 -1.54 0.99 -4.25
C ALA A 160 -1.59 1.95 -3.05
N LEU A 161 -2.52 1.75 -2.11
CA LEU A 161 -2.63 2.58 -0.90
C LEU A 161 -1.40 2.42 0.00
N ALA A 162 -0.93 1.18 0.20
CA ALA A 162 0.29 0.93 0.97
C ALA A 162 1.52 1.58 0.31
N THR A 163 1.63 1.51 -1.02
CA THR A 163 2.73 2.12 -1.77
C THR A 163 2.69 3.64 -1.69
N ALA A 164 1.54 4.26 -1.94
CA ALA A 164 1.36 5.72 -1.87
C ALA A 164 1.59 6.28 -0.45
N ALA A 165 1.16 5.54 0.58
CA ALA A 165 1.35 5.95 1.97
C ALA A 165 2.80 5.77 2.45
N HIS A 166 3.52 4.77 1.93
CA HIS A 166 4.82 4.33 2.44
C HIS A 166 5.86 5.45 2.67
N PRO A 167 6.06 6.41 1.75
CA PRO A 167 7.07 7.44 1.91
C PRO A 167 6.82 8.37 3.09
N TYR A 168 5.54 8.64 3.39
CA TYR A 168 5.08 9.55 4.44
C TYR A 168 5.13 8.94 5.85
N LEU A 169 5.33 7.62 5.95
CA LEU A 169 5.25 6.89 7.20
C LEU A 169 6.64 6.60 7.78
N GLY A 170 6.74 6.60 9.11
CA GLY A 170 7.92 6.07 9.81
C GLY A 170 7.99 4.53 9.74
N PRO A 171 9.09 3.90 10.20
CA PRO A 171 9.33 2.46 10.06
C PRO A 171 8.20 1.55 10.57
N ARG A 172 7.58 1.93 11.70
CA ARG A 172 6.43 1.20 12.25
C ARG A 172 5.20 1.32 11.36
N GLY A 173 4.88 2.53 10.90
CA GLY A 173 3.75 2.77 10.00
C GLY A 173 3.89 2.01 8.68
N ARG A 174 5.10 2.03 8.09
CA ARG A 174 5.43 1.24 6.88
C ARG A 174 5.15 -0.25 7.08
N ARG A 175 5.57 -0.82 8.21
CA ARG A 175 5.30 -2.24 8.52
C ARG A 175 3.81 -2.52 8.65
N ILE A 176 3.07 -1.65 9.34
CA ILE A 176 1.63 -1.81 9.56
C ILE A 176 0.87 -1.79 8.23
N VAL A 177 1.10 -0.80 7.35
CA VAL A 177 0.36 -0.71 6.08
C VAL A 177 0.62 -1.90 5.18
N TRP A 178 1.85 -2.42 5.14
CA TRP A 178 2.17 -3.62 4.37
C TRP A 178 1.56 -4.88 4.97
N ILE A 179 1.59 -5.05 6.30
CA ILE A 179 0.89 -6.17 6.96
C ILE A 179 -0.62 -6.13 6.63
N LEU A 180 -1.26 -4.96 6.73
CA LEU A 180 -2.67 -4.82 6.42
C LEU A 180 -2.95 -5.14 4.94
N ALA A 181 -2.10 -4.69 4.02
CA ALA A 181 -2.23 -5.04 2.61
C ALA A 181 -2.12 -6.55 2.37
N PHE A 182 -1.17 -7.24 3.02
CA PHE A 182 -1.05 -8.70 2.96
C PHE A 182 -2.27 -9.42 3.54
N LEU A 183 -2.82 -8.93 4.65
CA LEU A 183 -4.03 -9.51 5.24
C LEU A 183 -5.25 -9.34 4.32
N VAL A 184 -5.39 -8.20 3.65
CA VAL A 184 -6.40 -8.00 2.60
C VAL A 184 -6.20 -8.97 1.44
N MET A 185 -4.96 -9.20 1.01
CA MET A 185 -4.65 -10.15 -0.07
C MET A 185 -5.05 -11.58 0.32
N ALA A 186 -4.64 -12.03 1.51
CA ALA A 186 -4.98 -13.34 2.04
C ALA A 186 -6.49 -13.50 2.25
N SER A 187 -7.19 -12.44 2.68
CA SER A 187 -8.64 -12.47 2.87
C SER A 187 -9.38 -12.79 1.58
N ARG A 188 -8.88 -12.35 0.42
CA ARG A 188 -9.54 -12.60 -0.88
C ARG A 188 -9.52 -14.07 -1.29
N VAL A 189 -8.46 -14.79 -0.93
CA VAL A 189 -8.36 -16.24 -1.12
C VAL A 189 -9.23 -16.95 -0.09
N TYR A 190 -9.14 -16.55 1.18
CA TYR A 190 -9.93 -17.12 2.28
C TYR A 190 -11.44 -17.09 2.01
N VAL A 191 -11.99 -15.97 1.53
CA VAL A 191 -13.44 -15.86 1.25
C VAL A 191 -13.88 -16.56 -0.04
N GLY A 192 -12.94 -17.18 -0.78
CA GLY A 192 -13.23 -17.86 -2.05
C GLY A 192 -13.49 -16.92 -3.23
N ALA A 193 -13.08 -15.65 -3.14
CA ALA A 193 -13.36 -14.66 -4.18
C ALA A 193 -12.30 -14.64 -5.29
N HIS A 194 -11.06 -15.00 -4.99
CA HIS A 194 -9.94 -14.92 -5.95
C HIS A 194 -8.97 -16.07 -5.78
N LEU A 195 -8.39 -16.49 -6.90
CA LEU A 195 -7.27 -17.43 -6.90
C LEU A 195 -5.95 -16.71 -6.55
N PRO A 196 -4.92 -17.44 -6.06
CA PRO A 196 -3.63 -16.86 -5.73
C PRO A 196 -2.99 -16.01 -6.84
N LEU A 197 -3.04 -16.42 -8.12
CA LEU A 197 -2.45 -15.62 -9.21
C LEU A 197 -3.22 -14.31 -9.43
N ASP A 198 -4.54 -14.30 -9.22
CA ASP A 198 -5.33 -13.05 -9.29
C ASP A 198 -4.85 -12.04 -8.25
N VAL A 199 -4.51 -12.53 -7.06
CA VAL A 199 -4.01 -11.71 -5.94
C VAL A 199 -2.59 -11.21 -6.24
N VAL A 200 -1.72 -12.05 -6.78
CA VAL A 200 -0.36 -11.67 -7.19
C VAL A 200 -0.39 -10.62 -8.30
N GLY A 201 -1.18 -10.84 -9.35
CA GLY A 201 -1.35 -9.88 -10.44
C GLY A 201 -1.95 -8.56 -9.95
N GLY A 202 -2.93 -8.62 -9.05
CA GLY A 202 -3.53 -7.43 -8.42
C GLY A 202 -2.51 -6.66 -7.59
N ALA A 203 -1.75 -7.35 -6.72
CA ALA A 203 -0.71 -6.73 -5.92
C ALA A 203 0.38 -6.07 -6.78
N GLY A 204 0.81 -6.76 -7.85
CA GLY A 204 1.75 -6.23 -8.83
C GLY A 204 1.23 -4.95 -9.50
N LEU A 205 -0.02 -4.96 -9.98
CA LEU A 205 -0.64 -3.81 -10.61
C LEU A 205 -0.72 -2.60 -9.66
N GLY A 206 -1.21 -2.81 -8.44
CA GLY A 206 -1.31 -1.75 -7.44
C GLY A 206 0.04 -1.16 -7.03
N TYR A 207 1.03 -2.03 -6.81
CA TYR A 207 2.40 -1.61 -6.52
C TYR A 207 3.00 -0.79 -7.67
N GLY A 208 2.80 -1.26 -8.90
CA GLY A 208 3.26 -0.57 -10.11
C GLY A 208 2.66 0.81 -10.29
N ILE A 209 1.35 0.95 -10.06
CA ILE A 209 0.67 2.25 -10.13
C ILE A 209 1.25 3.23 -9.10
N GLY A 210 1.48 2.77 -7.86
CA GLY A 210 2.12 3.61 -6.84
C GLY A 210 3.56 3.99 -7.19
N ALA A 211 4.35 3.04 -7.73
CA ALA A 211 5.73 3.29 -8.17
C ALA A 211 5.79 4.28 -9.35
N LEU A 212 4.91 4.11 -10.35
CA LEU A 212 4.79 5.02 -11.49
C LEU A 212 4.37 6.42 -11.04
N MET A 213 3.43 6.51 -10.12
CA MET A 213 3.02 7.79 -9.54
C MET A 213 4.20 8.50 -8.88
N HIS A 214 5.01 7.81 -8.06
CA HIS A 214 6.22 8.40 -7.47
C HIS A 214 7.25 8.80 -8.52
N LEU A 215 7.40 8.01 -9.59
CA LEU A 215 8.32 8.34 -10.69
C LEU A 215 7.89 9.62 -11.43
N VAL A 216 6.59 9.80 -11.68
CA VAL A 216 6.04 10.94 -12.44
C VAL A 216 5.92 12.18 -11.55
N LEU A 217 5.26 12.03 -10.39
CA LEU A 217 4.87 13.13 -9.51
C LEU A 217 5.91 13.45 -8.41
N GLY A 218 6.92 12.59 -8.24
CA GLY A 218 7.96 12.69 -7.21
C GLY A 218 7.58 12.00 -5.91
N CYS A 219 8.55 11.33 -5.30
CA CYS A 219 8.46 10.75 -3.96
C CYS A 219 8.86 11.81 -2.92
N PRO A 220 8.15 11.95 -1.79
CA PRO A 220 8.56 12.86 -0.72
C PRO A 220 9.90 12.41 -0.10
N GLU A 221 10.88 13.28 -0.20
CA GLU A 221 12.17 13.21 0.46
C GLU A 221 12.12 14.04 1.74
N GLY A 222 12.49 13.43 2.86
CA GLY A 222 12.48 14.09 4.16
C GLY A 222 12.84 13.13 5.27
N HIS A 223 14.13 13.00 5.55
CA HIS A 223 14.52 12.63 6.91
C HIS A 223 14.18 13.81 7.84
N PRO A 224 13.71 13.57 9.07
CA PRO A 224 13.73 14.61 10.09
C PRO A 224 15.19 15.06 10.24
N MET A 225 15.56 16.19 9.63
CA MET A 225 16.90 16.76 9.70
C MET A 225 17.27 16.91 11.19
N PRO A 226 18.27 16.18 11.72
CA PRO A 226 18.55 16.21 13.15
C PRO A 226 19.14 17.53 13.65
N TYR A 227 19.60 18.43 12.77
CA TYR A 227 20.21 19.69 13.20
C TYR A 227 19.91 20.87 12.27
N PRO A 228 19.67 22.08 12.83
CA PRO A 228 19.78 23.29 12.04
C PRO A 228 21.25 23.48 11.66
N VAL A 229 21.52 23.53 10.35
CA VAL A 229 22.81 24.02 9.84
C VAL A 229 22.91 25.48 10.27
N ARG A 230 23.56 25.71 11.41
CA ARG A 230 23.97 27.05 11.83
C ARG A 230 24.94 27.52 10.74
N ARG A 231 24.51 28.43 9.86
CA ARG A 231 25.42 29.17 8.99
C ARG A 231 26.42 29.88 9.91
N ILE A 232 27.61 29.30 10.08
CA ILE A 232 28.74 29.98 10.71
C ILE A 232 29.16 31.06 9.72
N ARG A 233 28.66 32.27 9.95
CA ARG A 233 29.21 33.48 9.34
C ARG A 233 30.59 33.67 9.97
N ARG A 234 31.66 33.21 9.30
CA ARG A 234 33.03 33.60 9.65
C ARG A 234 33.11 35.12 9.51
N ARG A 235 33.07 35.84 10.63
CA ARG A 235 33.69 37.16 10.74
C ARG A 235 35.18 36.90 10.87
N SER A 236 35.95 37.18 9.82
CA SER A 236 37.40 37.31 9.95
C SER A 236 37.67 38.61 10.71
N SER A 237 37.99 38.51 11.99
CA SER A 237 38.78 39.52 12.67
C SER A 237 40.21 39.35 12.19
N ALA A 238 40.62 40.18 11.23
CA ALA A 238 42.03 40.40 10.96
C ALA A 238 42.56 41.30 12.09
N THR A 239 43.24 40.68 13.05
CA THR A 239 44.26 41.31 13.87
C THR A 239 45.56 41.24 13.08
N GLU A 240 46.01 42.37 12.55
CA GLU A 240 47.40 42.58 12.15
C GLU A 240 47.82 43.94 12.70
N GLU A 241 48.43 43.94 13.88
CA GLU A 241 49.58 44.82 14.14
C GLU A 241 50.81 44.10 13.58
N PRO A 242 51.80 44.85 13.05
CA PRO A 242 53.06 44.88 13.81
C PRO A 242 53.90 46.19 13.69
N VAL A 243 54.72 46.36 14.74
CA VAL A 243 55.93 47.19 14.96
C VAL A 243 55.78 48.70 15.19
#